data_AF-E5BEF8-F1
#
_entry.id   AF-E5BEF8-F1
#
_cell.length_a   1.000
_cell.length_b   1.000
_cell.length_c   1.000
_cell.angle_alpha   90.00
_cell.angle_beta   90.00
_cell.angle_gamma   90.00
#
_symmetry.space_group_name_H-M   'P 1'
#
loop_
_entity.id
_entity.type
_entity.pdbx_description
1 polymer ?
#
loop_
_entity_poly.entity_id
_entity_poly.type
_entity_poly.pdbx_seq_one_letter_code
_entity_poly.pdbx_strand_id
1 'polypeptide(L)'
;MKKFLLLAVLALGLVACGQKEEAKVEEATQVEQAVETPAAEEEVITFTREDGEANIVVKSSDKFETATIVIEDQEYAAKRVEAADGVKVATEDEKISVHFKNDYGVLEMDGTEVNLTVVKE
;
A
#
# COMPACT_ATOMS: atom_id res chain seq x y z
N MET A 1 24.21 -1.31 35.29
CA MET A 1 24.91 -0.57 36.38
C MET A 1 25.35 0.78 35.85
N LYS A 2 25.10 1.85 36.63
CA LYS A 2 25.63 3.22 36.49
C LYS A 2 25.21 3.99 35.21
N LYS A 3 24.74 5.23 35.22
CA LYS A 3 24.37 6.20 36.26
C LYS A 3 23.72 7.38 35.50
N PHE A 4 22.51 7.75 35.91
CA PHE A 4 22.02 9.12 36.12
C PHE A 4 22.69 10.28 35.37
N LEU A 5 21.87 11.05 34.65
CA LEU A 5 21.84 12.49 34.87
C LEU A 5 20.40 13.01 34.78
N LEU A 6 19.83 13.14 35.98
CA LEU A 6 18.67 13.93 36.35
C LEU A 6 19.03 15.42 36.25
N LEU A 7 18.18 16.23 35.63
CA LEU A 7 18.06 17.65 35.92
C LEU A 7 16.57 18.02 35.96
N ALA A 8 16.07 18.06 37.19
CA ALA A 8 14.84 18.72 37.59
C ALA A 8 15.11 20.25 37.61
N VAL A 9 14.15 21.16 37.46
CA VAL A 9 13.14 21.51 38.48
C VAL A 9 12.26 22.64 37.92
N LEU A 10 10.94 22.48 38.13
CA LEU A 10 9.85 23.44 38.39
C LEU A 10 9.76 24.79 37.65
N ALA A 11 8.53 25.05 37.16
CA ALA A 11 7.67 26.08 37.76
C ALA A 11 6.19 25.74 37.58
N LEU A 12 5.44 25.71 38.69
CA LEU A 12 3.98 25.67 38.71
C LEU A 12 3.40 27.01 38.25
N GLY A 13 2.38 26.97 37.40
CA GLY A 13 1.44 28.06 37.17
C GLY A 13 0.01 27.53 37.24
N LEU A 14 -0.63 27.69 38.39
CA LEU A 14 -2.06 27.51 38.57
C LEU A 14 -2.78 28.73 37.97
N VAL A 15 -3.61 28.52 36.94
CA VAL A 15 -4.75 29.38 36.56
C VAL A 15 -5.87 28.40 36.19
N ALA A 16 -6.73 28.07 37.14
CA ALA A 16 -8.04 28.68 37.36
C ALA A 16 -9.10 28.25 36.32
N CYS A 17 -10.06 27.49 36.84
CA CYS A 17 -11.41 27.20 36.38
C CYS A 17 -11.90 27.82 35.06
N GLY A 18 -12.48 26.94 34.22
CA GLY A 18 -13.82 27.18 33.72
C GLY A 18 -13.93 27.38 32.20
N GLN A 19 -14.91 26.67 31.64
CA GLN A 19 -15.58 26.89 30.35
C GLN A 19 -14.90 26.29 29.10
N LYS A 20 -15.37 25.08 28.79
CA LYS A 20 -15.93 24.69 27.48
C LYS A 20 -16.06 25.86 26.49
N GLU A 21 -15.29 25.84 25.40
CA GLU A 21 -15.77 26.04 24.04
C GLU A 21 -14.66 25.80 23.00
N GLU A 22 -15.12 25.61 21.78
CA GLU A 22 -14.50 24.86 20.70
C GLU A 22 -13.45 25.64 19.91
N ALA A 23 -12.65 24.85 19.20
CA ALA A 23 -11.56 25.26 18.32
C ALA A 23 -12.00 26.25 17.24
N LYS A 24 -11.16 27.27 16.99
CA LYS A 24 -11.05 27.94 15.69
C LYS A 24 -9.78 28.79 15.59
N VAL A 25 -9.26 28.87 14.36
CA VAL A 25 -8.34 29.89 13.77
C VAL A 25 -6.86 29.50 13.87
N GLU A 26 -6.03 29.42 12.82
CA GLU A 26 -6.03 29.56 11.35
C GLU A 26 -4.70 28.87 10.91
N GLU A 27 -4.52 28.32 9.71
CA GLU A 27 -4.01 29.08 8.56
C GLU A 27 -3.97 28.20 7.29
N ALA A 28 -4.06 28.90 6.16
CA ALA A 28 -3.70 28.47 4.81
C ALA A 28 -4.59 27.41 4.14
N THR A 29 -5.84 27.80 3.87
CA THR A 29 -6.61 27.24 2.75
C THR A 29 -5.95 27.67 1.43
N GLN A 30 -4.97 26.90 0.96
CA GLN A 30 -4.76 26.75 -0.47
C GLN A 30 -5.85 25.82 -0.97
N VAL A 31 -6.90 26.40 -1.55
CA VAL A 31 -7.82 25.65 -2.41
C VAL A 31 -7.02 25.32 -3.66
N GLU A 32 -6.20 24.28 -3.60
CA GLU A 32 -5.88 23.55 -4.81
C GLU A 32 -7.22 23.05 -5.32
N GLN A 33 -7.64 23.68 -6.40
CA GLN A 33 -8.73 23.26 -7.24
C GLN A 33 -8.46 21.79 -7.59
N ALA A 34 -9.05 20.88 -6.79
CA ALA A 34 -9.15 19.48 -7.12
C ALA A 34 -9.92 19.45 -8.43
N VAL A 35 -9.17 19.40 -9.53
CA VAL A 35 -9.67 18.93 -10.80
C VAL A 35 -10.15 17.53 -10.48
N GLU A 36 -11.46 17.37 -10.37
CA GLU A 36 -12.12 16.06 -10.31
C GLU A 36 -11.81 15.38 -11.65
N THR A 37 -10.61 14.82 -11.70
CA THR A 37 -10.23 13.84 -12.68
C THR A 37 -11.11 12.64 -12.33
N PRO A 38 -11.91 12.11 -13.27
CA PRO A 38 -12.70 10.93 -12.98
C PRO A 38 -11.73 9.88 -12.43
N ALA A 39 -12.01 9.40 -11.22
CA ALA A 39 -11.22 8.34 -10.60
C ALA A 39 -11.16 7.19 -11.60
N ALA A 40 -9.97 6.87 -12.09
CA ALA A 40 -9.80 5.71 -12.95
C ALA A 40 -10.29 4.49 -12.17
N GLU A 41 -11.16 3.69 -12.80
CA GLU A 41 -11.70 2.48 -12.18
C GLU A 41 -10.53 1.58 -11.79
N GLU A 42 -10.41 1.26 -10.51
CA GLU A 42 -9.35 0.41 -9.99
C GLU A 42 -9.65 -1.04 -10.39
N GLU A 43 -8.77 -1.62 -11.20
CA GLU A 43 -8.73 -3.04 -11.53
C GLU A 43 -8.11 -3.79 -10.35
N VAL A 44 -8.86 -4.75 -9.80
CA VAL A 44 -8.42 -5.59 -8.68
C VAL A 44 -8.54 -7.06 -9.08
N ILE A 45 -7.43 -7.79 -9.04
CA ILE A 45 -7.41 -9.23 -9.31
C ILE A 45 -6.95 -9.97 -8.05
N THR A 46 -7.81 -10.86 -7.55
CA THR A 46 -7.46 -11.75 -6.44
C THR A 46 -7.05 -13.11 -7.00
N PHE A 47 -5.93 -13.64 -6.52
CA PHE A 47 -5.42 -14.96 -6.92
C PHE A 47 -5.32 -15.89 -5.72
N THR A 48 -5.72 -17.15 -5.91
CA THR A 48 -5.37 -18.25 -5.03
C THR A 48 -4.01 -18.82 -5.42
N ARG A 49 -3.18 -19.08 -4.41
CA ARG A 49 -1.88 -19.73 -4.56
C ARG A 49 -2.01 -21.24 -4.46
N GLU A 50 -1.35 -21.98 -5.35
CA GLU A 50 -1.40 -23.46 -5.34
C GLU A 50 -0.61 -24.09 -4.19
N ASP A 51 0.25 -23.34 -3.51
CA ASP A 51 0.98 -23.80 -2.33
C ASP A 51 0.12 -23.85 -1.05
N GLY A 52 -1.12 -23.35 -1.12
CA GLY A 52 -2.07 -23.34 0.00
C GLY A 52 -1.87 -22.19 0.99
N GLU A 53 -0.97 -21.24 0.70
CA GLU A 53 -0.85 -20.00 1.47
C GLU A 53 -1.97 -19.01 1.13
N ALA A 54 -1.99 -17.86 1.83
CA ALA A 54 -3.00 -16.83 1.66
C ALA A 54 -3.07 -16.32 0.20
N ASN A 55 -4.27 -15.94 -0.24
CA ASN A 55 -4.46 -15.30 -1.53
C ASN A 55 -3.60 -14.04 -1.67
N ILE A 56 -3.22 -13.71 -2.89
CA ILE A 56 -2.60 -12.43 -3.21
C ILE A 56 -3.57 -11.56 -3.99
N VAL A 57 -3.36 -10.25 -3.96
CA VAL A 57 -4.15 -9.28 -4.72
C VAL A 57 -3.23 -8.41 -5.56
N VAL A 58 -3.56 -8.20 -6.83
CA VAL A 58 -2.90 -7.22 -7.69
C VAL A 58 -3.90 -6.12 -8.00
N LYS A 59 -3.57 -4.88 -7.62
CA LYS A 59 -4.39 -3.67 -7.84
C LYS A 59 -3.72 -2.75 -8.85
N SER A 60 -4.48 -2.12 -9.73
CA SER A 60 -3.99 -1.08 -10.65
C SER A 60 -5.13 -0.15 -11.07
N SER A 61 -4.83 1.12 -11.36
CA SER A 61 -5.78 2.07 -11.94
C SER A 61 -5.38 2.50 -13.36
N ASP A 62 -4.39 1.85 -13.96
CA ASP A 62 -3.76 2.27 -15.21
C ASP A 62 -3.44 1.10 -16.15
N LYS A 63 -4.26 0.05 -16.14
CA LYS A 63 -4.06 -1.18 -16.94
C LYS A 63 -2.73 -1.89 -16.65
N PHE A 64 -2.33 -1.86 -15.38
CA PHE A 64 -1.12 -2.47 -14.83
C PHE A 64 0.18 -1.87 -15.37
N GLU A 65 0.18 -0.61 -15.81
CA GLU A 65 1.44 0.12 -16.04
C GLU A 65 2.16 0.34 -14.69
N THR A 66 1.39 0.67 -13.66
CA THR A 66 1.75 0.57 -12.25
C THR A 66 0.79 -0.36 -11.53
N ALA A 67 1.28 -1.02 -10.48
CA ALA A 67 0.47 -1.93 -9.69
C ALA A 67 0.91 -1.96 -8.23
N THR A 68 -0.01 -2.40 -7.37
CA THR A 68 0.30 -2.81 -5.99
C THR A 68 0.05 -4.29 -5.87
N ILE A 69 1.08 -5.05 -5.50
CA ILE A 69 0.97 -6.46 -5.14
C ILE A 69 0.74 -6.51 -3.63
N VAL A 70 -0.33 -7.15 -3.20
CA VAL A 70 -0.66 -7.37 -1.79
C VAL A 70 -0.48 -8.85 -1.49
N ILE A 71 0.40 -9.16 -0.55
CA ILE A 71 0.64 -10.52 -0.06
C ILE A 71 0.39 -10.47 1.45
N GLU A 72 -0.61 -11.23 1.90
CA GLU A 72 -1.14 -11.11 3.27
C GLU A 72 -1.58 -9.65 3.55
N ASP A 73 -0.91 -8.96 4.47
CA ASP A 73 -1.17 -7.56 4.84
C ASP A 73 -0.05 -6.61 4.37
N GLN A 74 0.87 -7.09 3.52
CA GLN A 74 2.00 -6.31 3.01
C GLN A 74 1.73 -5.84 1.58
N GLU A 75 1.96 -4.55 1.34
CA GLU A 75 1.84 -3.95 0.01
C GLU A 75 3.22 -3.68 -0.60
N TYR A 76 3.36 -4.07 -1.87
CA TYR A 76 4.58 -3.90 -2.66
C TYR A 76 4.26 -3.10 -3.92
N ALA A 77 4.93 -1.96 -4.07
CA ALA A 77 4.87 -1.17 -5.28
C ALA A 77 5.55 -1.93 -6.43
N ALA A 78 4.83 -2.08 -7.54
CA ALA A 78 5.28 -2.79 -8.72
C ALA A 78 4.99 -1.97 -9.97
N LYS A 79 5.71 -2.28 -11.05
CA LYS A 79 5.52 -1.69 -12.37
C LYS A 79 5.47 -2.77 -13.42
N ARG A 80 4.85 -2.47 -14.57
CA ARG A 80 4.90 -3.35 -15.72
C ARG A 80 6.33 -3.58 -16.16
N VAL A 81 6.63 -4.82 -16.51
CA VAL A 81 7.88 -5.21 -17.17
C VAL A 81 7.57 -5.94 -18.47
N GLU A 82 8.57 -6.03 -19.34
CA GLU A 82 8.41 -6.76 -20.60
C GLU A 82 8.09 -8.23 -20.35
N ALA A 83 7.10 -8.74 -21.07
CA ALA A 83 6.71 -10.14 -21.07
C ALA A 83 6.41 -10.56 -22.52
N ALA A 84 6.73 -11.81 -22.86
CA ALA A 84 6.44 -12.34 -24.18
C ALA A 84 4.93 -12.42 -24.48
N ASP A 85 4.11 -12.61 -23.43
CA ASP A 85 2.66 -12.70 -23.49
C ASP A 85 2.08 -12.35 -22.11
N GLY A 86 0.84 -11.87 -22.06
CA GLY A 86 0.17 -11.49 -20.81
C GLY A 86 0.70 -10.20 -20.17
N VAL A 87 0.51 -10.09 -18.86
CA VAL A 87 0.93 -8.96 -18.03
C VAL A 87 1.90 -9.45 -16.98
N LYS A 88 3.10 -8.87 -16.91
CA LYS A 88 4.04 -9.07 -15.80
C LYS A 88 4.26 -7.75 -15.08
N VAL A 89 4.04 -7.75 -13.77
CA VAL A 89 4.39 -6.63 -12.89
C VAL A 89 5.46 -7.10 -11.89
N ALA A 90 6.43 -6.25 -11.59
CA ALA A 90 7.52 -6.59 -10.67
C ALA A 90 7.90 -5.40 -9.79
N THR A 91 8.39 -5.70 -8.58
CA THR A 91 9.05 -4.71 -7.72
C THR A 91 10.31 -4.17 -8.39
N GLU A 92 10.79 -3.01 -7.93
CA GLU A 92 11.99 -2.37 -8.50
C GLU A 92 13.24 -3.26 -8.39
N ASP A 93 13.34 -4.06 -7.32
CA ASP A 93 14.44 -5.00 -7.10
C ASP A 93 14.20 -6.39 -7.71
N GLU A 94 13.09 -6.56 -8.43
CA GLU A 94 12.67 -7.78 -9.15
C GLU A 94 12.53 -9.04 -8.27
N LYS A 95 12.55 -8.90 -6.93
CA LYS A 95 12.41 -10.04 -6.02
C LYS A 95 11.00 -10.58 -5.92
N ILE A 96 10.01 -9.72 -6.19
CA ILE A 96 8.60 -10.10 -6.22
C ILE A 96 8.06 -9.73 -7.59
N SER A 97 7.48 -10.69 -8.29
CA SER A 97 6.77 -10.44 -9.53
C SER A 97 5.52 -11.30 -9.67
N VAL A 98 4.52 -10.79 -10.39
CA VAL A 98 3.33 -11.54 -10.77
C VAL A 98 3.18 -11.47 -12.28
N HIS A 99 3.25 -12.63 -12.93
CA HIS A 99 3.01 -12.77 -14.37
C HIS A 99 1.70 -13.51 -14.58
N PHE A 100 0.73 -12.89 -15.23
CA PHE A 100 -0.60 -13.45 -15.41
C PHE A 100 -1.18 -13.23 -16.80
N LYS A 101 -2.12 -14.11 -17.16
CA LYS A 101 -2.93 -14.03 -18.37
C LYS A 101 -4.24 -14.78 -18.16
N ASN A 102 -5.35 -14.13 -18.49
CA ASN A 102 -6.69 -14.70 -18.29
C ASN A 102 -6.88 -15.14 -16.81
N ASP A 103 -7.20 -16.41 -16.59
CA ASP A 103 -7.55 -16.96 -15.28
C ASP A 103 -6.34 -17.56 -14.52
N TYR A 104 -5.11 -17.43 -15.04
CA TYR A 104 -3.91 -18.04 -14.46
C TYR A 104 -2.74 -17.06 -14.34
N GLY A 105 -1.81 -17.36 -13.44
CA GLY A 105 -0.57 -16.63 -13.32
C GLY A 105 0.50 -17.37 -12.53
N VAL A 106 1.62 -16.70 -12.30
CA VAL A 106 2.75 -17.16 -11.50
C VAL A 106 3.19 -16.00 -10.62
N LEU A 107 3.30 -16.25 -9.32
CA LEU A 107 4.00 -15.43 -8.35
C LEU A 107 5.44 -15.91 -8.29
N GLU A 108 6.40 -15.01 -8.50
CA GLU A 108 7.81 -15.25 -8.21
C GLU A 108 8.18 -14.46 -6.96
N MET A 109 8.74 -15.13 -5.95
CA MET A 109 9.27 -14.52 -4.73
C MET A 109 10.64 -15.10 -4.40
N ASP A 110 11.66 -14.24 -4.38
CA ASP A 110 13.05 -14.62 -4.08
C ASP A 110 13.54 -15.84 -4.89
N GLY A 111 13.13 -15.92 -6.17
CA GLY A 111 13.47 -17.01 -7.09
C GLY A 111 12.65 -18.30 -6.91
N THR A 112 11.62 -18.29 -6.07
CA THR A 112 10.63 -19.38 -5.97
C THR A 112 9.37 -19.01 -6.73
N GLU A 113 8.91 -19.92 -7.59
CA GLU A 113 7.68 -19.75 -8.37
C GLU A 113 6.52 -20.51 -7.74
N VAL A 114 5.36 -19.85 -7.69
CA VAL A 114 4.09 -20.39 -7.21
C VAL A 114 3.02 -20.11 -8.25
N ASN A 115 2.32 -21.14 -8.69
CA ASN A 115 1.19 -20.98 -9.61
C ASN A 115 0.01 -20.29 -8.92
N LEU A 116 -0.68 -19.49 -9.71
CA LEU A 116 -1.83 -18.69 -9.30
C LEU A 116 -3.05 -19.00 -10.16
N THR A 117 -4.22 -18.99 -9.53
CA THR A 117 -5.51 -19.05 -10.22
C THR A 117 -6.37 -17.86 -9.80
N VAL A 118 -7.01 -17.17 -10.75
CA VAL A 118 -7.91 -16.05 -10.46
C VAL A 118 -9.12 -16.56 -9.68
N VAL A 119 -9.45 -15.86 -8.59
CA VAL A 119 -10.70 -16.07 -7.86
C VAL A 119 -11.83 -15.44 -8.66
N LYS A 120 -12.77 -16.25 -9.12
CA LYS A 120 -13.96 -15.78 -9.83
C LYS A 120 -15.04 -15.42 -8.81
N GLU A 121 -15.56 -14.19 -8.91
CA GLU A 121 -16.76 -13.75 -8.17
C GLU A 121 -18.03 -14.37 -8.75
#